data_AF-A0A7C3F0C9-F1
#
_entry.id   AF-A0A7C3F0C9-F1
#
_cell.length_a   1.000
_cell.length_b   1.000
_cell.length_c   1.000
_cell.angle_alpha   90.00
_cell.angle_beta   90.00
_cell.angle_gamma   90.00
#
_symmetry.space_group_name_H-M   'P 1'
#
loop_
_entity.id
_entity.type
_entity.pdbx_description
1 polymer ?
#
loop_
_entity_poly.entity_id
_entity_poly.type
_entity_poly.pdbx_seq_one_letter_code
_entity_poly.pdbx_strand_id
1 'polypeptide(L)'
;MPESDLAVMVAKLVQRLLVLASEDHELRSHVRALALQVLAAIEQVEAPAEGTPSVAAQTADEKATPAIAAMSPPRRVAPSPEILEGMQAAVQSMTSAVPVPPSVSAPGPVSQEVTDSDLPLIEERCRVKAEGARWAAKRRQRLAEGADYQLEIEPLDREIIEKAKKLPDCFLWTNHPSGPSPSDLSLLDDLAGCFETTADAIALVRSLLVESEREGTEFEQALELLAEAQSALRVAVNLVGYKQDKDQLCTYQWLRSTCRRDQVYIKRYMQLTDQANPKEWSSLGDRIQDLDARAQDRQQRRKQHESALKKARYHAKRLLSGDKQDHARDWGIVIETVDYLVQGGTQPSSIDLRDVLLPVVEEMPDVDLPSNFRLVMREIDRFLAERPTPQPKEQRVEATEKVKQVAKWLTGKTLVLIGGVPRPHAREALKRAFGLKEVDWVETQDHDSVARFESHVARPEVAVVLLAIRWSSHSFADVKQFCDRHGKPLVRLPAGYNPNQVAAQIAQQCGERLEACSSSLPKVPIPSGG
;
A
#
# COMPACT_ATOMS: atom_id res chain seq x y z
N MET A 1 25.82 -41.27 -13.25
CA MET A 1 24.37 -41.54 -13.14
C MET A 1 23.75 -41.23 -14.49
N PRO A 2 22.79 -42.01 -14.99
CA PRO A 2 22.08 -41.65 -16.21
C PRO A 2 21.37 -40.30 -16.02
N GLU A 3 21.38 -39.44 -17.04
CA GLU A 3 20.77 -38.10 -16.99
C GLU A 3 19.29 -38.13 -16.56
N SER A 4 18.60 -39.27 -16.76
CA SER A 4 17.24 -39.49 -16.29
C SER A 4 17.08 -39.47 -14.76
N ASP A 5 18.10 -39.85 -13.99
CA ASP A 5 18.00 -39.93 -12.52
C ASP A 5 18.04 -38.55 -11.86
N LEU A 6 18.79 -37.61 -12.44
CA LEU A 6 18.91 -36.25 -11.90
C LEU A 6 17.60 -35.47 -12.09
N ALA A 7 17.01 -35.54 -13.29
CA ALA A 7 15.73 -34.87 -13.58
C ALA A 7 14.62 -35.35 -12.66
N VAL A 8 14.56 -36.67 -12.39
CA VAL A 8 13.57 -37.25 -11.46
C VAL A 8 13.81 -36.80 -10.02
N MET A 9 15.07 -36.69 -9.57
CA MET A 9 15.37 -36.17 -8.23
C MET A 9 15.02 -34.69 -8.08
N VAL A 10 15.32 -33.86 -9.10
CA VAL A 10 14.95 -32.44 -9.11
C VAL A 10 13.44 -32.27 -9.07
N ALA A 11 12.68 -33.03 -9.87
CA ALA A 11 11.22 -32.98 -9.87
C ALA A 11 10.63 -33.32 -8.49
N LYS A 12 11.17 -34.34 -7.81
CA LYS A 12 10.74 -34.73 -6.45
C LYS A 12 11.04 -33.64 -5.41
N LEU A 13 12.20 -32.97 -5.52
CA LEU A 13 12.56 -31.86 -4.63
C LEU A 13 11.65 -30.66 -4.85
N VAL A 14 11.40 -30.27 -6.10
CA VAL A 14 10.48 -29.18 -6.45
C VAL A 14 9.09 -29.46 -5.91
N GLN A 15 8.57 -30.67 -6.12
CA GLN A 15 7.24 -31.03 -5.62
C GLN A 15 7.13 -30.97 -4.11
N ARG A 16 8.17 -31.42 -3.38
CA ARG A 16 8.21 -31.30 -1.91
C ARG A 16 8.31 -29.85 -1.44
N LEU A 17 9.08 -29.02 -2.14
CA LEU A 17 9.21 -27.59 -1.86
C LEU A 17 7.87 -26.86 -2.04
N LEU A 18 7.11 -27.21 -3.08
CA LEU A 18 5.78 -26.65 -3.36
C LEU A 18 4.76 -27.00 -2.27
N VAL A 19 4.77 -28.24 -1.76
CA VAL A 19 3.91 -28.66 -0.64
C VAL A 19 4.22 -27.82 0.60
N LEU A 20 5.49 -27.66 0.95
CA LEU A 20 5.89 -26.86 2.12
C LEU A 20 5.54 -25.37 1.96
N ALA A 21 5.75 -24.81 0.76
CA ALA A 21 5.40 -23.42 0.45
C ALA A 21 3.89 -23.14 0.42
N SER A 22 3.05 -24.16 0.37
CA SER A 22 1.59 -24.00 0.45
C SER A 22 1.15 -23.57 1.86
N GLU A 23 1.89 -23.99 2.89
CA GLU A 23 1.57 -23.72 4.30
C GLU A 23 2.37 -22.54 4.87
N ASP A 24 3.51 -22.19 4.26
CA ASP A 24 4.41 -21.12 4.72
C ASP A 24 4.50 -19.97 3.70
N HIS A 25 4.01 -18.78 4.10
CA HIS A 25 4.00 -17.57 3.27
C HIS A 25 5.41 -17.04 2.98
N GLU A 26 6.33 -17.12 3.95
CA GLU A 26 7.71 -16.64 3.78
C GLU A 26 8.47 -17.55 2.81
N LEU A 27 8.32 -18.87 2.96
CA LEU A 27 8.87 -19.85 2.03
C LEU A 27 8.30 -19.67 0.61
N ARG A 28 7.00 -19.39 0.48
CA ARG A 28 6.36 -19.10 -0.81
C ARG A 28 6.97 -17.90 -1.54
N SER A 29 7.28 -16.84 -0.79
CA SER A 29 7.97 -15.66 -1.33
C SER A 29 9.37 -16.01 -1.86
N HIS A 30 10.14 -16.78 -1.07
CA HIS A 30 11.47 -17.24 -1.47
C HIS A 30 11.44 -18.16 -2.71
N VAL A 31 10.46 -19.07 -2.81
CA VAL A 31 10.31 -19.96 -3.97
C VAL A 31 10.00 -19.16 -5.24
N ARG A 32 9.16 -18.10 -5.16
CA ARG A 32 8.90 -17.20 -6.29
C ARG A 32 10.16 -16.46 -6.73
N ALA A 33 10.91 -15.90 -5.79
CA ALA A 33 12.16 -15.19 -6.09
C ALA A 33 13.19 -16.12 -6.78
N LEU A 34 13.32 -17.36 -6.32
CA LEU A 34 14.19 -18.37 -6.92
C LEU A 34 13.76 -18.71 -8.36
N ALA A 35 12.46 -18.91 -8.59
CA ALA A 35 11.94 -19.23 -9.92
C ALA A 35 12.23 -18.11 -10.94
N LEU A 36 12.08 -16.85 -10.53
CA LEU A 36 12.42 -15.68 -11.37
C LEU A 36 13.92 -15.63 -11.71
N GLN A 37 14.80 -15.95 -10.76
CA GLN A 37 16.24 -16.00 -11.03
C GLN A 37 16.63 -17.13 -12.00
N VAL A 38 15.97 -18.30 -11.90
CA VAL A 38 16.21 -19.40 -12.83
C VAL A 38 15.76 -19.04 -14.25
N LEU A 39 14.59 -18.40 -14.39
CA LEU A 39 14.11 -17.90 -15.70
C LEU A 39 15.09 -16.90 -16.32
N ALA A 40 15.54 -15.90 -15.55
CA ALA A 40 16.52 -14.93 -16.01
C ALA A 40 17.86 -15.56 -16.43
N ALA A 41 18.30 -16.61 -15.73
CA ALA A 41 19.52 -17.33 -16.07
C ALA A 41 19.39 -18.14 -17.37
N ILE A 42 18.21 -18.70 -17.66
CA ILE A 42 17.94 -19.45 -18.90
C ILE A 42 17.89 -18.49 -20.09
N GLU A 43 17.26 -17.32 -19.94
CA GLU A 43 17.20 -16.30 -21.00
C GLU A 43 18.57 -15.75 -21.40
N GLN A 44 19.55 -15.71 -20.49
CA GLN A 44 20.92 -15.30 -20.80
C GLN A 44 21.71 -16.32 -21.62
N VAL A 45 21.29 -17.59 -21.65
CA VAL A 45 21.97 -18.66 -22.40
C VAL A 45 21.53 -18.69 -23.86
N GLU A 46 20.35 -18.16 -24.19
CA GLU A 46 19.80 -18.18 -25.56
C GLU A 46 20.20 -16.99 -26.43
N ALA A 47 20.97 -16.01 -25.93
CA ALA A 47 21.45 -14.90 -26.76
C ALA A 47 22.49 -15.38 -27.80
N PRO A 48 22.19 -15.36 -29.12
CA PRO A 48 23.15 -15.79 -30.12
C PRO A 48 24.25 -14.76 -30.27
N ALA A 49 25.51 -15.21 -30.30
CA ALA A 49 26.64 -14.39 -30.68
C ALA A 49 26.44 -13.87 -32.12
N GLU A 50 26.35 -12.56 -32.28
CA GLU A 50 26.20 -11.88 -33.57
C GLU A 50 27.38 -12.21 -34.50
N GLY A 51 27.09 -12.91 -35.60
CA GLY A 51 28.00 -13.22 -36.70
C GLY A 51 27.64 -12.43 -37.97
N THR A 52 28.67 -11.92 -38.63
CA THR A 52 28.65 -11.12 -39.87
C THR A 52 28.16 -11.90 -41.11
N PRO A 53 27.75 -11.22 -42.20
CA PRO A 53 27.05 -11.85 -43.33
C PRO A 53 28.00 -12.38 -44.40
N SER A 54 27.68 -13.56 -44.96
CA SER A 54 28.33 -14.10 -46.16
C SER A 54 27.28 -14.54 -47.19
N VAL A 55 27.63 -14.27 -48.45
CA VAL A 55 26.82 -14.27 -49.68
C VAL A 55 26.87 -15.62 -50.41
N ALA A 56 25.85 -15.86 -51.26
CA ALA A 56 25.73 -16.82 -52.39
C ALA A 56 25.39 -18.28 -52.04
N ALA A 57 24.74 -19.07 -52.89
CA ALA A 57 23.79 -18.96 -54.02
C ALA A 57 23.45 -20.43 -54.40
N GLN A 58 22.43 -20.63 -55.27
CA GLN A 58 22.09 -21.86 -56.02
C GLN A 58 21.28 -22.96 -55.30
N THR A 59 20.47 -23.83 -55.93
CA THR A 59 19.43 -23.81 -56.98
C THR A 59 18.89 -25.27 -57.05
N ALA A 60 17.72 -25.47 -57.67
CA ALA A 60 17.18 -26.74 -58.24
C ALA A 60 16.44 -27.68 -57.26
N ASP A 61 15.11 -27.84 -57.40
CA ASP A 61 14.36 -28.91 -58.13
C ASP A 61 14.01 -30.06 -57.17
N GLU A 62 12.96 -30.88 -57.28
CA GLU A 62 11.68 -30.98 -57.98
C GLU A 62 11.02 -32.24 -57.34
N LYS A 63 9.68 -32.38 -57.40
CA LYS A 63 8.89 -33.63 -57.24
C LYS A 63 8.80 -34.31 -55.84
N ALA A 64 7.57 -34.41 -55.31
CA ALA A 64 6.65 -35.51 -55.64
C ALA A 64 5.45 -35.53 -54.66
N THR A 65 4.25 -35.39 -55.22
CA THR A 65 2.96 -35.57 -54.54
C THR A 65 2.51 -37.03 -54.65
N PRO A 66 2.06 -37.71 -53.58
CA PRO A 66 1.26 -38.92 -53.73
C PRO A 66 -0.23 -38.60 -53.63
N ALA A 67 -0.98 -39.06 -54.63
CA ALA A 67 -2.42 -39.10 -54.66
C ALA A 67 -2.94 -40.14 -53.67
N ILE A 68 -3.81 -39.71 -52.73
CA ILE A 68 -4.55 -40.60 -51.84
C ILE A 68 -5.91 -40.91 -52.48
N ALA A 69 -6.19 -42.21 -52.56
CA ALA A 69 -7.37 -42.79 -53.17
C ALA A 69 -8.67 -42.43 -52.43
N ALA A 70 -9.73 -42.18 -53.20
CA ALA A 70 -11.08 -41.93 -52.72
C ALA A 70 -11.65 -43.18 -52.02
N MET A 71 -11.93 -43.08 -50.72
CA MET A 71 -12.74 -44.04 -49.98
C MET A 71 -14.22 -43.74 -50.19
N SER A 72 -14.99 -44.75 -50.61
CA SER A 72 -16.44 -44.69 -50.74
C SER A 72 -17.13 -44.39 -49.40
N PRO A 73 -18.22 -43.58 -49.38
CA PRO A 73 -18.96 -43.31 -48.16
C PRO A 73 -19.69 -44.56 -47.63
N PRO A 74 -19.81 -44.74 -46.31
CA PRO A 74 -20.56 -45.85 -45.74
C PRO A 74 -22.05 -45.75 -46.09
N ARG A 75 -22.59 -46.88 -46.55
CA ARG A 75 -24.00 -47.10 -46.90
C ARG A 75 -24.87 -46.83 -45.66
N ARG A 76 -25.68 -45.77 -45.70
CA ARG A 76 -26.68 -45.48 -44.65
C ARG A 76 -27.70 -46.61 -44.61
N VAL A 77 -27.77 -47.30 -43.48
CA VAL A 77 -28.86 -48.24 -43.16
C VAL A 77 -30.06 -47.41 -42.73
N ALA A 78 -31.19 -47.56 -43.41
CA ALA A 78 -32.44 -46.93 -43.02
C ALA A 78 -32.90 -47.51 -41.66
N PRO A 79 -33.40 -46.68 -40.72
CA PRO A 79 -33.93 -47.16 -39.46
C PRO A 79 -35.11 -48.11 -39.72
N SER A 80 -35.23 -49.16 -38.91
CA SER A 80 -36.31 -50.12 -39.02
C SER A 80 -37.67 -49.45 -38.77
N PRO A 81 -38.78 -49.98 -39.35
CA PRO A 81 -40.12 -49.41 -39.20
C PRO A 81 -40.53 -49.22 -37.72
N GLU A 82 -40.07 -50.10 -36.84
CA GLU A 82 -40.34 -50.08 -35.40
C GLU A 82 -39.75 -48.84 -34.69
N ILE A 83 -38.61 -48.33 -35.16
CA ILE A 83 -37.98 -47.11 -34.62
C ILE A 83 -38.75 -45.85 -35.06
N LEU A 84 -39.27 -45.86 -36.29
CA LEU A 84 -40.10 -44.76 -36.81
C LEU A 84 -41.47 -44.68 -36.11
N GLU A 85 -42.07 -45.84 -35.79
CA GLU A 85 -43.33 -45.92 -35.04
C GLU A 85 -43.17 -45.42 -33.59
N GLY A 86 -42.06 -45.78 -32.93
CA GLY A 86 -41.73 -45.27 -31.59
C GLY A 86 -41.52 -43.76 -31.55
N MET A 87 -40.92 -43.17 -32.59
CA MET A 87 -40.74 -41.72 -32.69
C MET A 87 -42.05 -40.97 -32.96
N GLN A 88 -42.98 -41.53 -33.74
CA GLN A 88 -44.29 -40.91 -33.97
C GLN A 88 -45.19 -40.94 -32.72
N ALA A 89 -45.15 -42.03 -31.94
CA ALA A 89 -45.88 -42.12 -30.67
C ALA A 89 -45.39 -41.11 -29.63
N ALA A 90 -44.07 -40.86 -29.56
CA ALA A 90 -43.48 -39.87 -28.66
C ALA A 90 -43.87 -38.42 -29.01
N VAL A 91 -43.95 -38.10 -30.31
CA VAL A 91 -44.36 -36.76 -30.77
C VAL A 91 -45.86 -36.52 -30.52
N GLN A 92 -46.72 -37.52 -30.71
CA GLN A 92 -48.16 -37.39 -30.42
C GLN A 92 -48.45 -37.25 -28.92
N SER A 93 -47.61 -37.84 -28.06
CA SER A 93 -47.70 -37.67 -26.61
C SER A 93 -47.33 -36.25 -26.13
N MET A 94 -46.61 -35.46 -26.94
CA MET A 94 -46.19 -34.09 -26.58
C MET A 94 -47.12 -33.00 -27.09
N THR A 95 -48.04 -33.29 -28.02
CA THR A 95 -48.92 -32.28 -28.64
C THR A 95 -50.36 -32.30 -28.11
N SER A 96 -50.69 -33.16 -27.14
CA SER A 96 -52.03 -33.22 -26.54
C SER A 96 -52.10 -32.43 -25.22
N ALA A 97 -51.82 -31.13 -25.28
CA ALA A 97 -52.13 -30.20 -24.19
C ALA A 97 -53.27 -29.28 -24.66
N VAL A 98 -54.44 -29.46 -24.02
CA VAL A 98 -55.63 -28.62 -24.17
C VAL A 98 -55.27 -27.18 -23.77
N PRO A 99 -55.68 -26.13 -24.52
CA PRO A 99 -55.35 -24.76 -24.17
C PRO A 99 -56.11 -24.33 -22.91
N VAL A 100 -55.36 -24.09 -21.84
CA VAL A 100 -55.85 -23.45 -20.61
C VAL A 100 -55.81 -21.93 -20.81
N PRO A 101 -56.86 -21.17 -20.45
CA PRO A 101 -56.88 -19.71 -20.60
C PRO A 101 -55.76 -19.04 -19.78
N PRO A 102 -55.31 -17.84 -20.18
CA PRO A 102 -54.15 -17.18 -19.58
C PRO A 102 -54.44 -16.81 -18.13
N SER A 103 -53.84 -17.58 -17.21
CA SER A 103 -53.81 -17.26 -15.79
C SER A 103 -52.84 -16.10 -15.59
N VAL A 104 -53.34 -15.04 -14.97
CA VAL A 104 -52.59 -13.85 -14.55
C VAL A 104 -51.41 -14.32 -13.71
N SER A 105 -50.20 -14.19 -14.24
CA SER A 105 -48.98 -14.67 -13.60
C SER A 105 -48.78 -13.93 -12.28
N ALA A 106 -48.86 -14.67 -11.18
CA ALA A 106 -48.42 -14.21 -9.86
C ALA A 106 -46.97 -13.71 -9.94
N PRO A 107 -46.56 -12.72 -9.13
CA PRO A 107 -45.19 -12.24 -9.08
C PRO A 107 -44.25 -13.43 -8.82
N GLY A 108 -43.31 -13.66 -9.75
CA GLY A 108 -42.33 -14.74 -9.64
C GLY A 108 -41.51 -14.67 -8.36
N PRO A 109 -40.82 -15.77 -7.99
CA PRO A 109 -40.01 -15.82 -6.78
C PRO A 109 -39.03 -14.65 -6.75
N VAL A 110 -39.01 -13.94 -5.62
CA VAL A 110 -38.12 -12.81 -5.34
C VAL A 110 -36.70 -13.28 -5.66
N SER A 111 -36.07 -12.68 -6.68
CA SER A 111 -34.69 -13.01 -7.03
C SER A 111 -33.83 -12.71 -5.82
N GLN A 112 -33.15 -13.74 -5.30
CA GLN A 112 -32.28 -13.62 -4.15
C GLN A 112 -31.25 -12.52 -4.42
N GLU A 113 -31.17 -11.54 -3.53
CA GLU A 113 -30.24 -10.42 -3.66
C GLU A 113 -28.81 -10.96 -3.50
N VAL A 114 -27.93 -10.61 -4.46
CA VAL A 114 -26.52 -11.02 -4.43
C VAL A 114 -25.74 -10.01 -3.59
N THR A 115 -25.03 -10.50 -2.58
CA THR A 115 -24.34 -9.72 -1.55
C THR A 115 -22.82 -9.86 -1.64
N ASP A 116 -22.09 -9.04 -0.89
CA ASP A 116 -20.62 -9.08 -0.82
C ASP A 116 -20.10 -10.48 -0.37
N SER A 117 -20.88 -11.22 0.44
CA SER A 117 -20.53 -12.59 0.87
C SER A 117 -20.66 -13.65 -0.21
N ASP A 118 -21.35 -13.37 -1.33
CA ASP A 118 -21.50 -14.31 -2.43
C ASP A 118 -20.32 -14.26 -3.42
N LEU A 119 -19.57 -13.15 -3.44
CA LEU A 119 -18.45 -12.93 -4.36
C LEU A 119 -17.36 -14.01 -4.32
N PRO A 120 -16.90 -14.53 -3.16
CA PRO A 120 -15.89 -15.58 -3.12
C PRO A 120 -16.32 -16.84 -3.88
N LEU A 121 -17.60 -17.20 -3.76
CA LEU A 121 -18.15 -18.38 -4.44
C LEU A 121 -18.29 -18.13 -5.94
N ILE A 122 -18.76 -16.94 -6.35
CA ILE A 122 -18.87 -16.57 -7.78
C ILE A 122 -17.48 -16.62 -8.43
N GLU A 123 -16.48 -16.06 -7.77
CA GLU A 123 -15.07 -16.11 -8.20
C GLU A 123 -14.61 -17.56 -8.43
N GLU A 124 -14.79 -18.44 -7.44
CA GLU A 124 -14.36 -19.84 -7.51
C GLU A 124 -15.08 -20.60 -8.64
N ARG A 125 -16.39 -20.37 -8.81
CA ARG A 125 -17.15 -20.95 -9.92
C ARG A 125 -16.67 -20.45 -11.28
N CYS A 126 -16.36 -19.16 -11.42
CA CYS A 126 -15.77 -18.61 -12.64
C CYS A 126 -14.43 -19.27 -12.97
N ARG A 127 -13.56 -19.52 -11.98
CA ARG A 127 -12.28 -20.24 -12.19
C ARG A 127 -12.51 -21.65 -12.71
N VAL A 128 -13.41 -22.41 -12.09
CA VAL A 128 -13.72 -23.79 -12.54
C VAL A 128 -14.37 -23.79 -13.92
N LYS A 129 -15.21 -22.80 -14.24
CA LYS A 129 -15.79 -22.64 -15.58
C LYS A 129 -14.75 -22.28 -16.64
N ALA A 130 -13.75 -21.46 -16.30
CA ALA A 130 -12.62 -21.20 -17.19
C ALA A 130 -11.83 -22.48 -17.50
N GLU A 131 -11.50 -23.27 -16.48
CA GLU A 131 -10.87 -24.59 -16.65
C GLU A 131 -11.71 -25.51 -17.55
N GLY A 132 -13.02 -25.56 -17.30
CA GLY A 132 -13.98 -26.33 -18.11
C GLY A 132 -14.04 -25.88 -19.58
N ALA A 133 -14.05 -24.57 -19.84
CA ALA A 133 -14.08 -24.01 -21.20
C ALA A 133 -12.81 -24.35 -21.98
N ARG A 134 -11.61 -24.20 -21.39
CA ARG A 134 -10.35 -24.63 -22.03
C ARG A 134 -10.32 -26.10 -22.31
N TRP A 135 -10.75 -26.90 -21.33
CA TRP A 135 -10.80 -28.34 -21.52
C TRP A 135 -11.80 -28.73 -22.61
N ALA A 136 -12.94 -28.05 -22.72
CA ALA A 136 -13.89 -28.29 -23.81
C ALA A 136 -13.26 -28.05 -25.20
N ALA A 137 -12.42 -27.02 -25.36
CA ALA A 137 -11.66 -26.78 -26.58
C ALA A 137 -10.65 -27.89 -26.86
N LYS A 138 -9.79 -28.18 -25.87
CA LYS A 138 -8.75 -29.22 -25.96
C LYS A 138 -9.31 -30.63 -26.20
N ARG A 139 -10.43 -30.96 -25.56
CA ARG A 139 -11.15 -32.21 -25.76
C ARG A 139 -11.58 -32.38 -27.21
N ARG A 140 -12.12 -31.33 -27.84
CA ARG A 140 -12.52 -31.38 -29.26
C ARG A 140 -11.33 -31.55 -30.18
N GLN A 141 -10.26 -30.80 -29.92
CA GLN A 141 -9.01 -30.95 -30.66
C GLN A 141 -8.51 -32.40 -30.61
N ARG A 142 -8.41 -32.98 -29.39
CA ARG A 142 -7.96 -34.36 -29.20
C ARG A 142 -8.85 -35.39 -29.87
N LEU A 143 -10.18 -35.24 -29.79
CA LEU A 143 -11.11 -36.13 -30.48
C LEU A 143 -10.95 -36.05 -32.01
N ALA A 144 -10.70 -34.86 -32.56
CA ALA A 144 -10.40 -34.69 -33.98
C ALA A 144 -9.06 -35.32 -34.39
N GLU A 145 -8.09 -35.35 -33.47
CA GLU A 145 -6.80 -36.02 -33.63
C GLU A 145 -6.87 -37.55 -33.40
N GLY A 146 -8.03 -38.09 -33.04
CA GLY A 146 -8.27 -39.53 -32.87
C GLY A 146 -7.97 -40.08 -31.46
N ALA A 147 -7.90 -39.23 -30.44
CA ALA A 147 -7.71 -39.65 -29.05
C ALA A 147 -8.83 -40.60 -28.56
N ASP A 148 -8.47 -41.58 -27.74
CA ASP A 148 -9.45 -42.50 -27.16
C ASP A 148 -10.26 -41.81 -26.05
N TYR A 149 -11.59 -41.88 -26.15
CA TYR A 149 -12.45 -41.19 -25.20
C TYR A 149 -12.33 -41.76 -23.77
N GLN A 150 -12.29 -43.09 -23.60
CA GLN A 150 -12.30 -43.72 -22.28
C GLN A 150 -10.96 -43.55 -21.56
N LEU A 151 -9.86 -43.56 -22.32
CA LEU A 151 -8.51 -43.51 -21.74
C LEU A 151 -7.98 -42.08 -21.59
N GLU A 152 -8.25 -41.19 -22.54
CA GLU A 152 -7.59 -39.86 -22.59
C GLU A 152 -8.51 -38.69 -22.27
N ILE A 153 -9.83 -38.83 -22.46
CA ILE A 153 -10.80 -37.74 -22.31
C ILE A 153 -11.62 -37.88 -21.03
N GLU A 154 -12.26 -39.03 -20.84
CA GLU A 154 -13.18 -39.28 -19.73
C GLU A 154 -12.56 -39.05 -18.34
N PRO A 155 -11.29 -39.43 -18.06
CA PRO A 155 -10.70 -39.16 -16.74
C PRO A 155 -10.61 -37.67 -16.42
N LEU A 156 -10.26 -36.84 -17.41
CA LEU A 156 -10.14 -35.39 -17.25
C LEU A 156 -11.52 -34.71 -17.20
N ASP A 157 -12.49 -35.19 -17.98
CA ASP A 157 -13.89 -34.76 -17.87
C ASP A 157 -14.42 -35.03 -16.45
N ARG A 158 -14.19 -36.23 -15.92
CA ARG A 158 -14.59 -36.59 -14.55
C ARG A 158 -13.91 -35.69 -13.52
N GLU A 159 -12.62 -35.44 -13.63
CA GLU A 159 -11.89 -34.57 -12.68
C GLU A 159 -12.51 -33.17 -12.62
N ILE A 160 -12.72 -32.53 -13.76
CA ILE A 160 -13.25 -31.16 -13.85
C ILE A 160 -14.72 -31.12 -13.38
N ILE A 161 -15.53 -32.12 -13.73
CA ILE A 161 -16.92 -32.24 -13.25
C ILE A 161 -16.96 -32.42 -11.72
N GLU A 162 -16.08 -33.23 -11.16
CA GLU A 162 -16.00 -33.42 -9.70
C GLU A 162 -15.52 -32.15 -8.99
N LYS A 163 -14.62 -31.35 -9.58
CA LYS A 163 -14.28 -30.01 -9.06
C LYS A 163 -15.52 -29.11 -9.01
N ALA A 164 -16.30 -29.04 -10.09
CA ALA A 164 -17.52 -28.23 -10.12
C ALA A 164 -18.59 -28.70 -9.14
N LYS A 165 -18.80 -30.02 -8.98
CA LYS A 165 -19.78 -30.57 -8.02
C LYS A 165 -19.49 -30.22 -6.56
N LYS A 166 -18.24 -29.92 -6.21
CA LYS A 166 -17.87 -29.46 -4.87
C LYS A 166 -18.38 -28.05 -4.59
N LEU A 167 -18.70 -27.27 -5.63
CA LEU A 167 -19.19 -25.91 -5.52
C LEU A 167 -20.72 -25.87 -5.67
N PRO A 168 -21.45 -25.24 -4.73
CA PRO A 168 -22.89 -25.14 -4.81
C PRO A 168 -23.35 -24.41 -6.08
N ASP A 169 -24.33 -25.01 -6.77
CA ASP A 169 -24.92 -24.52 -8.02
C ASP A 169 -23.92 -24.25 -9.16
N CYS A 170 -22.76 -24.91 -9.18
CA CYS A 170 -21.79 -24.76 -10.26
C CYS A 170 -22.07 -25.73 -11.43
N PHE A 171 -22.85 -25.26 -12.41
CA PHE A 171 -23.14 -26.05 -13.60
C PHE A 171 -22.15 -25.76 -14.75
N LEU A 172 -21.33 -26.77 -15.10
CA LEU A 172 -20.38 -26.73 -16.23
C LEU A 172 -21.06 -27.08 -17.56
N TRP A 173 -21.88 -26.17 -18.06
CA TRP A 173 -22.62 -26.37 -19.31
C TRP A 173 -21.71 -26.56 -20.54
N THR A 174 -20.49 -26.03 -20.54
CA THR A 174 -19.48 -26.21 -21.61
C THR A 174 -19.03 -27.66 -21.76
N ASN A 175 -19.11 -28.43 -20.68
CA ASN A 175 -18.65 -29.81 -20.62
C ASN A 175 -19.80 -30.81 -20.79
N HIS A 176 -21.04 -30.33 -20.75
CA HIS A 176 -22.24 -31.13 -20.92
C HIS A 176 -22.38 -31.65 -22.36
N PRO A 177 -22.79 -32.91 -22.59
CA PRO A 177 -22.93 -33.48 -23.94
C PRO A 177 -23.91 -32.72 -24.85
N SER A 178 -24.96 -32.13 -24.27
CA SER A 178 -25.92 -31.28 -24.99
C SER A 178 -25.57 -29.78 -24.93
N GLY A 179 -24.38 -29.44 -24.42
CA GLY A 179 -23.89 -28.07 -24.37
C GLY A 179 -23.61 -27.52 -25.77
N PRO A 180 -23.53 -26.20 -25.93
CA PRO A 180 -23.23 -25.58 -27.21
C PRO A 180 -21.90 -26.07 -27.80
N SER A 181 -21.90 -26.23 -29.12
CA SER A 181 -20.74 -26.72 -29.85
C SER A 181 -20.32 -25.79 -30.99
N PRO A 182 -19.66 -24.67 -30.66
CA PRO A 182 -19.13 -23.78 -31.69
C PRO A 182 -18.14 -24.54 -32.59
N SER A 183 -18.22 -24.26 -33.89
CA SER A 183 -17.27 -24.78 -34.88
C SER A 183 -15.89 -24.15 -34.75
N ASP A 184 -15.85 -22.87 -34.34
CA ASP A 184 -14.62 -22.15 -34.03
C ASP A 184 -14.22 -22.40 -32.58
N LEU A 185 -13.11 -23.08 -32.37
CA LEU A 185 -12.62 -23.42 -31.03
C LEU A 185 -12.05 -22.20 -30.29
N SER A 186 -11.62 -21.15 -31.00
CA SER A 186 -11.07 -19.95 -30.33
C SER A 186 -12.13 -19.24 -29.49
N LEU A 187 -13.42 -19.43 -29.79
CA LEU A 187 -14.52 -18.91 -28.98
C LEU A 187 -14.56 -19.52 -27.57
N LEU A 188 -14.09 -20.77 -27.41
CA LEU A 188 -13.97 -21.41 -26.10
C LEU A 188 -12.75 -20.89 -25.33
N ASP A 189 -11.67 -20.54 -26.02
CA ASP A 189 -10.50 -19.89 -25.41
C ASP A 189 -10.84 -18.47 -24.95
N ASP A 190 -11.53 -17.68 -25.79
CA ASP A 190 -12.05 -16.36 -25.42
C ASP A 190 -13.01 -16.44 -24.22
N LEU A 191 -13.90 -17.43 -24.20
CA LEU A 191 -14.82 -17.68 -23.08
C LEU A 191 -14.05 -18.00 -21.79
N ALA A 192 -13.05 -18.87 -21.87
CA ALA A 192 -12.21 -19.20 -20.72
C ALA A 192 -11.49 -17.95 -20.18
N GLY A 193 -10.89 -17.16 -21.08
CA GLY A 193 -10.26 -15.89 -20.75
C GLY A 193 -11.22 -14.95 -20.03
N CYS A 194 -12.42 -14.73 -20.57
CA CYS A 194 -13.43 -13.88 -19.92
C CYS A 194 -13.87 -14.38 -18.53
N PHE A 195 -13.97 -15.69 -18.31
CA PHE A 195 -14.27 -16.23 -16.98
C PHE A 195 -13.14 -15.94 -15.98
N GLU A 196 -11.88 -16.10 -16.39
CA GLU A 196 -10.74 -15.77 -15.53
C GLU A 196 -10.64 -14.29 -15.23
N THR A 197 -10.72 -13.44 -16.25
CA THR A 197 -10.68 -11.99 -16.10
C THR A 197 -11.82 -11.50 -15.19
N THR A 198 -13.00 -12.12 -15.27
CA THR A 198 -14.11 -11.82 -14.35
C THR A 198 -13.77 -12.26 -12.92
N ALA A 199 -13.16 -13.43 -12.73
CA ALA A 199 -12.72 -13.89 -11.41
C ALA A 199 -11.62 -12.99 -10.83
N ASP A 200 -10.64 -12.55 -11.63
CA ASP A 200 -9.60 -11.61 -11.23
C ASP A 200 -10.20 -10.27 -10.81
N ALA A 201 -11.14 -9.73 -11.58
CA ALA A 201 -11.84 -8.49 -11.25
C ALA A 201 -12.66 -8.62 -9.95
N ILE A 202 -13.32 -9.77 -9.73
CA ILE A 202 -14.02 -10.04 -8.46
C ILE A 202 -13.03 -10.07 -7.29
N ALA A 203 -11.91 -10.76 -7.43
CA ALA A 203 -10.88 -10.84 -6.40
C ALA A 203 -10.33 -9.45 -6.04
N LEU A 204 -10.04 -8.62 -7.04
CA LEU A 204 -9.60 -7.23 -6.85
C LEU A 204 -10.66 -6.42 -6.10
N VAL A 205 -11.91 -6.43 -6.56
CA VAL A 205 -13.00 -5.71 -5.90
C VAL A 205 -13.17 -6.17 -4.45
N ARG A 206 -13.13 -7.49 -4.19
CA ARG A 206 -13.21 -8.04 -2.83
C ARG A 206 -12.10 -7.51 -1.93
N SER A 207 -10.87 -7.39 -2.45
CA SER A 207 -9.75 -6.86 -1.68
C SER A 207 -10.00 -5.41 -1.22
N LEU A 208 -10.72 -4.63 -2.03
CA LEU A 208 -11.06 -3.22 -1.81
C LEU A 208 -12.37 -3.00 -1.04
N LEU A 209 -13.14 -4.05 -0.72
CA LEU A 209 -14.42 -3.92 -0.01
C LEU A 209 -14.27 -3.63 1.49
N VAL A 210 -13.06 -3.63 2.04
CA VAL A 210 -12.79 -3.24 3.43
C VAL A 210 -13.18 -1.76 3.62
N GLU A 211 -13.96 -1.43 4.65
CA GLU A 211 -14.62 -0.10 4.80
C GLU A 211 -13.69 1.10 4.57
N SER A 212 -12.43 1.03 5.00
CA SER A 212 -11.47 2.12 4.83
C SER A 212 -10.93 2.31 3.40
N GLU A 213 -11.30 1.44 2.46
CA GLU A 213 -10.82 1.42 1.07
C GLU A 213 -11.93 1.72 0.05
N ARG A 214 -13.21 1.73 0.48
CA ARG A 214 -14.38 1.99 -0.40
C ARG A 214 -14.47 3.43 -0.91
N GLU A 215 -13.86 4.39 -0.20
CA GLU A 215 -13.90 5.82 -0.58
C GLU A 215 -12.81 6.20 -1.60
N GLY A 216 -11.98 5.24 -2.02
CA GLY A 216 -10.86 5.48 -2.92
C GLY A 216 -11.24 5.43 -4.41
N THR A 217 -10.54 6.21 -5.23
CA THR A 217 -10.64 6.15 -6.70
C THR A 217 -10.30 4.78 -7.30
N GLU A 218 -9.54 3.95 -6.58
CA GLU A 218 -9.22 2.58 -6.98
C GLU A 218 -10.45 1.66 -6.92
N PHE A 219 -11.35 1.88 -5.96
CA PHE A 219 -12.58 1.09 -5.86
C PHE A 219 -13.49 1.37 -7.06
N GLU A 220 -13.68 2.65 -7.42
CA GLU A 220 -14.44 3.01 -8.63
C GLU A 220 -13.82 2.42 -9.89
N GLN A 221 -12.49 2.52 -10.06
CA GLN A 221 -11.79 1.90 -11.20
C GLN A 221 -11.96 0.38 -11.23
N ALA A 222 -11.92 -0.29 -10.08
CA ALA A 222 -12.13 -1.73 -10.00
C ALA A 222 -13.57 -2.12 -10.39
N LEU A 223 -14.57 -1.32 -10.00
CA LEU A 223 -15.96 -1.52 -10.43
C LEU A 223 -16.13 -1.32 -11.94
N GLU A 224 -15.43 -0.34 -12.55
CA GLU A 224 -15.42 -0.14 -14.01
C GLU A 224 -14.81 -1.34 -14.74
N LEU A 225 -13.69 -1.88 -14.25
CA LEU A 225 -13.05 -3.07 -14.81
C LEU A 225 -13.94 -4.32 -14.65
N LEU A 226 -14.60 -4.48 -13.50
CA LEU A 226 -15.55 -5.56 -13.29
C LEU A 226 -16.77 -5.44 -14.23
N ALA A 227 -17.24 -4.22 -14.50
CA ALA A 227 -18.31 -3.97 -15.48
C ALA A 227 -17.91 -4.41 -16.89
N GLU A 228 -16.68 -4.09 -17.30
CA GLU A 228 -16.11 -4.50 -18.58
C GLU A 228 -15.99 -6.02 -18.66
N ALA A 229 -15.42 -6.66 -17.63
CA ALA A 229 -15.21 -8.11 -17.58
C ALA A 229 -16.52 -8.89 -17.65
N GLN A 230 -17.53 -8.54 -16.85
CA GLN A 230 -18.83 -9.23 -16.89
C GLN A 230 -19.57 -9.02 -18.22
N SER A 231 -19.38 -7.87 -18.88
CA SER A 231 -19.97 -7.59 -20.18
C SER A 231 -19.30 -8.43 -21.27
N ALA A 232 -17.97 -8.53 -21.24
CA ALA A 232 -17.19 -9.36 -22.15
C ALA A 232 -17.59 -10.84 -21.99
N LEU A 233 -17.70 -11.32 -20.75
CA LEU A 233 -18.17 -12.67 -20.44
C LEU A 233 -19.58 -12.92 -20.99
N ARG A 234 -20.51 -11.98 -20.84
CA ARG A 234 -21.86 -12.09 -21.41
C ARG A 234 -21.82 -12.26 -22.93
N VAL A 235 -20.97 -11.49 -23.63
CA VAL A 235 -20.82 -11.58 -25.08
C VAL A 235 -20.20 -12.92 -25.47
N ALA A 236 -19.14 -13.37 -24.79
CA ALA A 236 -18.51 -14.66 -25.04
C ALA A 236 -19.49 -15.84 -24.87
N VAL A 237 -20.29 -15.83 -23.80
CA VAL A 237 -21.35 -16.81 -23.54
C VAL A 237 -22.36 -16.88 -24.70
N ASN A 238 -22.78 -15.73 -25.23
CA ASN A 238 -23.68 -15.67 -26.37
C ASN A 238 -23.04 -16.16 -27.67
N LEU A 239 -21.77 -15.81 -27.92
CA LEU A 239 -21.04 -16.21 -29.14
C LEU A 239 -20.84 -17.72 -29.24
N VAL A 240 -20.64 -18.41 -28.10
CA VAL A 240 -20.57 -19.88 -28.10
C VAL A 240 -21.94 -20.55 -28.25
N GLY A 241 -23.04 -19.78 -28.25
CA GLY A 241 -24.41 -20.27 -28.44
C GLY A 241 -25.14 -20.63 -27.14
N TYR A 242 -24.67 -20.17 -25.98
CA TYR A 242 -25.39 -20.31 -24.71
C TYR A 242 -26.21 -19.06 -24.41
N LYS A 243 -27.36 -19.21 -23.76
CA LYS A 243 -28.28 -18.08 -23.55
C LYS A 243 -27.87 -17.13 -22.42
N GLN A 244 -27.45 -17.69 -21.28
CA GLN A 244 -27.17 -16.92 -20.08
C GLN A 244 -26.38 -17.74 -19.08
N ASP A 245 -25.29 -17.19 -18.56
CA ASP A 245 -24.54 -17.78 -17.47
C ASP A 245 -24.99 -17.20 -16.11
N LYS A 246 -25.20 -18.06 -15.12
CA LYS A 246 -25.67 -17.67 -13.77
C LYS A 246 -24.67 -16.76 -13.05
N ASP A 247 -23.36 -17.05 -13.13
CA ASP A 247 -22.34 -16.29 -12.41
C ASP A 247 -22.13 -14.90 -13.02
N GLN A 248 -22.19 -14.81 -14.35
CA GLN A 248 -22.21 -13.52 -15.05
C GLN A 248 -23.41 -12.67 -14.59
N LEU A 249 -24.61 -13.24 -14.52
CA LEU A 249 -25.80 -12.52 -14.07
C LEU A 249 -25.69 -12.08 -12.61
N CYS A 250 -25.24 -12.97 -11.72
CA CYS A 250 -25.03 -12.65 -10.32
C CYS A 250 -24.02 -11.52 -10.14
N THR A 251 -22.93 -11.53 -10.91
CA THR A 251 -21.92 -10.45 -10.93
C THR A 251 -22.52 -9.12 -11.35
N TYR A 252 -23.31 -9.09 -12.43
CA TYR A 252 -24.03 -7.89 -12.87
C TYR A 252 -25.03 -7.37 -11.81
N GLN A 253 -25.79 -8.27 -11.18
CA GLN A 253 -26.76 -7.91 -10.14
C GLN A 253 -26.06 -7.31 -8.92
N TRP A 254 -24.98 -7.95 -8.45
CA TRP A 254 -24.16 -7.42 -7.37
C TRP A 254 -23.62 -6.04 -7.72
N LEU A 255 -23.00 -5.89 -8.90
CA LEU A 255 -22.41 -4.63 -9.35
C LEU A 255 -23.45 -3.50 -9.42
N ARG A 256 -24.65 -3.79 -9.92
CA ARG A 256 -25.77 -2.84 -9.97
C ARG A 256 -26.22 -2.42 -8.57
N SER A 257 -26.36 -3.35 -7.63
CA SER A 257 -26.73 -3.06 -6.24
C SER A 257 -25.66 -2.24 -5.54
N THR A 258 -24.38 -2.60 -5.70
CA THR A 258 -23.21 -1.88 -5.17
C THR A 258 -23.15 -0.44 -5.70
N CYS A 259 -23.25 -0.23 -7.02
CA CYS A 259 -23.26 1.11 -7.60
C CYS A 259 -24.41 1.97 -7.06
N ARG A 260 -25.58 1.38 -6.82
CA ARG A 260 -26.73 2.09 -6.23
C ARG A 260 -26.48 2.44 -4.76
N ARG A 261 -25.96 1.49 -3.97
CA ARG A 261 -25.68 1.67 -2.55
C ARG A 261 -24.61 2.75 -2.33
N ASP A 262 -23.52 2.65 -3.10
CA ASP A 262 -22.30 3.44 -2.92
C ASP A 262 -22.30 4.69 -3.83
N GLN A 263 -23.38 4.94 -4.58
CA GLN A 263 -23.59 6.09 -5.48
C GLN A 263 -22.50 6.25 -6.57
N VAL A 264 -21.91 5.14 -7.00
CA VAL A 264 -20.89 5.11 -8.07
C VAL A 264 -21.56 5.03 -9.44
N TYR A 265 -21.15 5.90 -10.37
CA TYR A 265 -21.65 5.91 -11.74
C TYR A 265 -20.64 5.30 -12.72
N ILE A 266 -20.95 4.10 -13.21
CA ILE A 266 -20.17 3.43 -14.27
C ILE A 266 -20.72 3.86 -15.64
N LYS A 267 -19.87 4.50 -16.45
CA LYS A 267 -20.26 5.07 -17.75
C LYS A 267 -20.56 4.02 -18.82
N ARG A 268 -19.86 2.88 -18.79
CA ARG A 268 -19.88 1.88 -19.87
C ARG A 268 -20.24 0.49 -19.38
N TYR A 269 -20.58 -0.40 -20.30
CA TYR A 269 -20.71 -1.85 -20.12
C TYR A 269 -21.84 -2.36 -19.20
N MET A 270 -22.60 -1.44 -18.60
CA MET A 270 -23.77 -1.76 -17.77
C MET A 270 -25.08 -1.93 -18.58
N GLN A 271 -25.03 -1.74 -19.90
CA GLN A 271 -26.19 -1.82 -20.80
C GLN A 271 -26.11 -3.02 -21.75
N LEU A 272 -27.25 -3.42 -22.34
CA LEU A 272 -27.27 -4.49 -23.36
C LEU A 272 -26.64 -4.05 -24.68
N THR A 273 -26.71 -2.75 -25.01
CA THR A 273 -26.22 -2.17 -26.26
C THR A 273 -24.77 -1.70 -26.21
N ASP A 274 -24.20 -1.49 -25.02
CA ASP A 274 -22.78 -1.15 -24.83
C ASP A 274 -22.04 -2.39 -24.34
N GLN A 275 -21.51 -3.15 -25.29
CA GLN A 275 -20.90 -4.46 -25.06
C GLN A 275 -19.37 -4.35 -25.06
N ALA A 276 -18.72 -5.04 -24.14
CA ALA A 276 -17.26 -5.19 -24.16
C ALA A 276 -16.86 -6.26 -25.18
N ASN A 277 -15.68 -6.10 -25.77
CA ASN A 277 -15.14 -7.05 -26.74
C ASN A 277 -14.56 -8.27 -26.02
N PRO A 278 -15.09 -9.50 -26.22
CA PRO A 278 -14.56 -10.68 -25.55
C PRO A 278 -13.11 -10.98 -25.93
N LYS A 279 -12.63 -10.56 -27.11
CA LYS A 279 -11.24 -10.81 -27.56
C LYS A 279 -10.18 -9.97 -26.85
N GLU A 280 -10.60 -8.96 -26.09
CA GLU A 280 -9.70 -8.05 -25.34
C GLU A 280 -9.52 -8.50 -23.89
N TRP A 281 -9.91 -9.73 -23.54
CA TRP A 281 -9.82 -10.26 -22.17
C TRP A 281 -8.40 -10.23 -21.60
N SER A 282 -7.37 -10.40 -22.44
CA SER A 282 -5.97 -10.38 -22.01
C SER A 282 -5.54 -8.98 -21.58
N SER A 283 -5.76 -7.97 -22.43
CA SER A 283 -5.47 -6.57 -22.10
C SER A 283 -6.29 -6.07 -20.90
N LEU A 284 -7.54 -6.53 -20.76
CA LEU A 284 -8.34 -6.26 -19.56
C LEU A 284 -7.73 -6.92 -18.32
N GLY A 285 -7.22 -8.15 -18.44
CA GLY A 285 -6.47 -8.84 -17.38
C GLY A 285 -5.25 -8.05 -16.92
N ASP A 286 -4.44 -7.55 -17.86
CA ASP A 286 -3.26 -6.72 -17.54
C ASP A 286 -3.66 -5.46 -16.75
N ARG A 287 -4.73 -4.77 -17.17
CA ARG A 287 -5.26 -3.58 -16.47
C ARG A 287 -5.76 -3.89 -15.05
N ILE A 288 -6.36 -5.07 -14.85
CA ILE A 288 -6.80 -5.53 -13.52
C ILE A 288 -5.57 -5.79 -12.64
N GLN A 289 -4.57 -6.49 -13.15
CA GLN A 289 -3.33 -6.78 -12.41
C GLN A 289 -2.57 -5.49 -12.03
N ASP A 290 -2.48 -4.53 -12.95
CA ASP A 290 -1.85 -3.23 -12.69
C ASP A 290 -2.59 -2.43 -11.61
N LEU A 291 -3.92 -2.50 -11.56
CA LEU A 291 -4.70 -1.86 -10.51
C LEU A 291 -4.54 -2.59 -9.17
N ASP A 292 -4.56 -3.93 -9.17
CA ASP A 292 -4.33 -4.75 -7.98
C ASP A 292 -2.95 -4.49 -7.37
N ALA A 293 -1.89 -4.46 -8.18
CA ALA A 293 -0.53 -4.14 -7.72
C ALA A 293 -0.46 -2.75 -7.06
N ARG A 294 -1.10 -1.73 -7.65
CA ARG A 294 -1.16 -0.38 -7.07
C ARG A 294 -1.93 -0.33 -5.75
N ALA A 295 -3.06 -1.03 -5.67
CA ALA A 295 -3.85 -1.12 -4.45
C ALA A 295 -3.07 -1.83 -3.32
N GLN A 296 -2.42 -2.95 -3.63
CA GLN A 296 -1.59 -3.69 -2.68
C GLN A 296 -0.41 -2.86 -2.17
N ASP A 297 0.30 -2.16 -3.06
CA ASP A 297 1.39 -1.26 -2.70
C ASP A 297 0.92 -0.16 -1.75
N ARG A 298 -0.23 0.45 -2.02
CA ARG A 298 -0.83 1.48 -1.15
C ARG A 298 -1.19 0.91 0.21
N GLN A 299 -1.84 -0.25 0.24
CA GLN A 299 -2.22 -0.91 1.50
C GLN A 299 -0.98 -1.26 2.32
N GLN A 300 0.07 -1.77 1.68
CA GLN A 300 1.33 -2.12 2.34
C GLN A 300 2.03 -0.87 2.90
N ARG A 301 2.09 0.23 2.14
CA ARG A 301 2.62 1.52 2.62
C ARG A 301 1.84 2.04 3.82
N ARG A 302 0.51 1.94 3.80
CA ARG A 302 -0.34 2.33 4.93
C ARG A 302 -0.06 1.48 6.17
N LYS A 303 0.01 0.15 6.03
CA LYS A 303 0.35 -0.77 7.13
C LYS A 303 1.73 -0.46 7.72
N GLN A 304 2.72 -0.20 6.86
CA GLN A 304 4.07 0.20 7.28
C GLN A 304 4.06 1.54 8.02
N HIS A 305 3.33 2.54 7.51
CA HIS A 305 3.18 3.85 8.13
C HIS A 305 2.50 3.75 9.52
N GLU A 306 1.39 3.03 9.63
CA GLU A 306 0.70 2.80 10.91
C GLU A 306 1.58 2.05 11.93
N SER A 307 2.33 1.05 11.47
CA SER A 307 3.28 0.31 12.31
C SER A 307 4.41 1.21 12.83
N ALA A 308 5.00 2.02 11.95
CA ALA A 308 6.04 2.97 12.31
C ALA A 308 5.52 4.04 13.30
N LEU A 309 4.31 4.57 13.09
CA LEU A 309 3.70 5.49 14.06
C LEU A 309 3.46 4.82 15.42
N LYS A 310 2.93 3.58 15.45
CA LYS A 310 2.76 2.83 16.69
C LYS A 310 4.09 2.61 17.42
N LYS A 311 5.15 2.27 16.68
CA LYS A 311 6.52 2.13 17.21
C LYS A 311 7.02 3.45 17.81
N ALA A 312 6.90 4.56 17.08
CA ALA A 312 7.32 5.88 17.57
C ALA A 312 6.55 6.28 18.85
N ARG A 313 5.21 6.08 18.88
CA ARG A 313 4.39 6.31 20.08
C ARG A 313 4.82 5.47 21.27
N TYR A 314 5.13 4.19 21.05
CA TYR A 314 5.56 3.29 22.10
C TYR A 314 6.86 3.78 22.75
N HIS A 315 7.87 4.11 21.96
CA HIS A 315 9.15 4.61 22.49
C HIS A 315 9.02 6.01 23.10
N ALA A 316 8.23 6.91 22.50
CA ALA A 316 7.91 8.20 23.12
C ALA A 316 7.24 8.04 24.49
N LYS A 317 6.32 7.09 24.65
CA LYS A 317 5.70 6.80 25.95
C LYS A 317 6.71 6.26 26.97
N ARG A 318 7.65 5.41 26.54
CA ARG A 318 8.72 4.88 27.42
C ARG A 318 9.62 5.99 27.96
N LEU A 319 9.93 7.00 27.15
CA LEU A 319 10.71 8.16 27.58
C LEU A 319 10.05 8.90 28.76
N LEU A 320 8.72 9.01 28.76
CA LEU A 320 7.97 9.66 29.85
C LEU A 320 7.91 8.85 31.16
N SER A 321 7.99 7.53 31.10
CA SER A 321 7.72 6.65 32.26
C SER A 321 8.91 5.80 32.72
N GLY A 322 10.00 5.76 31.95
CA GLY A 322 11.10 4.80 32.13
C GLY A 322 12.30 5.35 32.90
N ASP A 323 13.15 4.42 33.36
CA ASP A 323 14.47 4.73 33.91
C ASP A 323 15.36 5.42 32.86
N LYS A 324 16.08 6.47 33.30
CA LYS A 324 16.91 7.32 32.43
C LYS A 324 18.03 6.57 31.69
N GLN A 325 18.38 5.35 32.10
CA GLN A 325 19.42 4.54 31.45
C GLN A 325 19.03 4.12 30.03
N ASP A 326 17.74 3.92 29.74
CA ASP A 326 17.27 3.48 28.42
C ASP A 326 16.94 4.63 27.46
N HIS A 327 16.94 5.88 27.95
CA HIS A 327 16.48 7.05 27.19
C HIS A 327 17.26 7.27 25.89
N ALA A 328 18.58 7.06 25.91
CA ALA A 328 19.40 7.23 24.71
C ALA A 328 18.99 6.27 23.58
N ARG A 329 18.69 5.02 23.92
CA ARG A 329 18.24 4.01 22.97
C ARG A 329 16.84 4.32 22.45
N ASP A 330 15.92 4.67 23.33
CA ASP A 330 14.54 4.99 22.95
C ASP A 330 14.48 6.23 22.03
N TRP A 331 15.28 7.26 22.32
CA TRP A 331 15.42 8.42 21.43
C TRP A 331 15.99 8.06 20.06
N GLY A 332 17.01 7.21 19.99
CA GLY A 332 17.55 6.73 18.71
C GLY A 332 16.45 6.10 17.84
N ILE A 333 15.62 5.23 18.45
CA ILE A 333 14.51 4.58 17.73
C ILE A 333 13.45 5.60 17.28
N VAL A 334 13.08 6.57 18.12
CA VAL A 334 12.12 7.63 17.76
C VAL A 334 12.65 8.45 16.59
N ILE A 335 13.91 8.88 16.65
CA ILE A 335 14.55 9.69 15.61
C ILE A 335 14.56 8.94 14.27
N GLU A 336 15.06 7.70 14.26
CA GLU A 336 15.10 6.86 13.06
C GLU A 336 13.70 6.61 12.49
N THR A 337 12.72 6.33 13.35
CA THR A 337 11.36 6.01 12.91
C THR A 337 10.65 7.24 12.33
N VAL A 338 10.83 8.42 12.93
CA VAL A 338 10.25 9.67 12.41
C VAL A 338 10.94 10.11 11.12
N ASP A 339 12.27 9.97 11.03
CA ASP A 339 13.01 10.24 9.79
C ASP A 339 12.50 9.34 8.63
N TYR A 340 12.34 8.04 8.90
CA TYR A 340 11.75 7.08 7.96
C TYR A 340 10.33 7.46 7.52
N LEU A 341 9.47 7.89 8.45
CA LEU A 341 8.10 8.31 8.14
C LEU A 341 8.07 9.52 7.19
N VAL A 342 8.88 10.54 7.47
CA VAL A 342 8.94 11.74 6.62
C VAL A 342 9.57 11.42 5.25
N GLN A 343 10.60 10.58 5.20
CA GLN A 343 11.15 10.08 3.94
C GLN A 343 10.09 9.30 3.13
N GLY A 344 9.18 8.60 3.80
CA GLY A 344 8.02 7.92 3.21
C GLY A 344 6.87 8.83 2.78
N GLY A 345 7.02 10.16 2.89
CA GLY A 345 6.03 11.15 2.45
C GLY A 345 5.13 11.72 3.55
N THR A 346 5.32 11.34 4.81
CA THR A 346 4.60 11.97 5.93
C THR A 346 5.04 13.44 6.04
N GLN A 347 4.07 14.37 6.03
CA GLN A 347 4.39 15.79 6.16
C GLN A 347 5.04 16.08 7.54
N PRO A 348 6.13 16.87 7.59
CA PRO A 348 6.77 17.22 8.87
C PRO A 348 5.83 17.90 9.87
N SER A 349 4.80 18.59 9.38
CA SER A 349 3.77 19.27 10.17
C SER A 349 2.59 18.38 10.58
N SER A 350 2.61 17.09 10.25
CA SER A 350 1.51 16.16 10.53
C SER A 350 1.15 16.11 12.02
N ILE A 351 -0.15 16.04 12.29
CA ILE A 351 -0.70 15.98 13.65
C ILE A 351 -0.21 14.71 14.36
N ASP A 352 -0.13 13.58 13.65
CA ASP A 352 0.35 12.31 14.22
C ASP A 352 1.78 12.41 14.77
N LEU A 353 2.71 12.96 14.00
CA LEU A 353 4.10 13.15 14.43
C LEU A 353 4.18 14.13 15.61
N ARG A 354 3.40 15.21 15.54
CA ARG A 354 3.31 16.20 16.62
C ARG A 354 2.80 15.57 17.91
N ASP A 355 1.74 14.77 17.85
CA ASP A 355 1.16 14.10 19.03
C ASP A 355 2.13 13.11 19.66
N VAL A 356 2.96 12.45 18.84
CA VAL A 356 4.04 11.56 19.32
C VAL A 356 5.12 12.35 20.05
N LEU A 357 5.61 13.43 19.45
CA LEU A 357 6.85 14.10 19.89
C LEU A 357 6.61 15.20 20.93
N LEU A 358 5.50 15.92 20.86
CA LEU A 358 5.23 17.08 21.70
C LEU A 358 5.30 16.77 23.22
N PRO A 359 4.88 15.59 23.72
CA PRO A 359 5.06 15.24 25.12
C PRO A 359 6.52 15.09 25.57
N VAL A 360 7.42 14.69 24.68
CA VAL A 360 8.82 14.34 24.99
C VAL A 360 9.84 15.35 24.48
N VAL A 361 9.43 16.33 23.67
CA VAL A 361 10.31 17.26 22.93
C VAL A 361 11.32 18.02 23.83
N GLU A 362 10.91 18.35 25.06
CA GLU A 362 11.75 19.06 26.02
C GLU A 362 12.86 18.17 26.61
N GLU A 363 12.69 16.84 26.60
CA GLU A 363 13.64 15.86 27.15
C GLU A 363 14.65 15.32 26.12
N MET A 364 14.60 15.79 24.88
CA MET A 364 15.45 15.28 23.80
C MET A 364 16.96 15.45 24.11
N PRO A 365 17.80 14.44 23.83
CA PRO A 365 19.23 14.56 24.06
C PRO A 365 19.88 15.50 23.04
N ASP A 366 21.11 15.92 23.34
CA ASP A 366 21.96 16.67 22.43
C ASP A 366 22.68 15.68 21.50
N VAL A 367 22.03 15.35 20.39
CA VAL A 367 22.54 14.44 19.36
C VAL A 367 22.39 15.09 18.00
N ASP A 368 23.24 14.70 17.04
CA ASP A 368 23.08 15.14 15.66
C ASP A 368 21.80 14.54 15.06
N LEU A 369 20.97 15.40 14.44
CA LEU A 369 19.63 15.05 14.00
C LEU A 369 19.58 14.92 12.48
N PRO A 370 18.99 13.83 11.95
CA PRO A 370 18.67 13.70 10.54
C PRO A 370 17.87 14.90 10.02
N SER A 371 18.07 15.22 8.74
CA SER A 371 17.46 16.40 8.12
C SER A 371 15.93 16.42 8.24
N ASN A 372 15.26 15.28 8.03
CA ASN A 372 13.80 15.23 8.12
C ASN A 372 13.31 15.39 9.56
N PHE A 373 14.02 14.82 10.54
CA PHE A 373 13.69 15.01 11.94
C PHE A 373 13.81 16.48 12.36
N ARG A 374 14.84 17.20 11.88
CA ARG A 374 14.98 18.64 12.11
C ARG A 374 13.80 19.44 11.54
N LEU A 375 13.28 19.06 10.37
CA LEU A 375 12.08 19.69 9.81
C LEU A 375 10.86 19.49 10.71
N VAL A 376 10.64 18.27 11.22
CA VAL A 376 9.52 17.97 12.13
C VAL A 376 9.63 18.81 13.40
N MET A 377 10.83 18.86 13.97
CA MET A 377 11.09 19.67 15.16
C MET A 377 10.79 21.14 14.90
N ARG A 378 11.21 21.70 13.76
CA ARG A 378 10.92 23.09 13.39
C ARG A 378 9.42 23.38 13.31
N GLU A 379 8.64 22.45 12.75
CA GLU A 379 7.18 22.58 12.69
C GLU A 379 6.50 22.44 14.07
N ILE A 380 7.06 21.64 14.98
CA ILE A 380 6.62 21.59 16.39
C ILE A 380 6.90 22.94 17.08
N ASP A 381 8.08 23.50 16.89
CA ASP A 381 8.46 24.80 17.44
C ASP A 381 7.55 25.91 16.94
N ARG A 382 7.30 25.94 15.63
CA ARG A 382 6.33 26.85 15.01
C ARG A 382 4.94 26.69 15.62
N PHE A 383 4.46 25.46 15.75
CA PHE A 383 3.16 25.18 16.38
C PHE A 383 3.09 25.67 17.84
N LEU A 384 4.17 25.49 18.61
CA LEU A 384 4.24 25.96 20.00
C LEU A 384 4.31 27.50 20.09
N ALA A 385 4.90 28.16 19.10
CA ALA A 385 4.97 29.62 19.03
C ALA A 385 3.62 30.25 18.64
N GLU A 386 2.86 29.61 17.74
CA GLU A 386 1.55 30.08 17.26
C GLU A 386 0.39 29.76 18.24
N ARG A 387 0.60 28.89 19.23
CA ARG A 387 -0.45 28.50 20.18
C ARG A 387 -0.96 29.73 20.98
N PRO A 388 -2.27 30.03 20.95
CA PRO A 388 -2.85 31.08 21.78
C PRO A 388 -2.58 30.76 23.25
N THR A 389 -2.01 31.74 23.95
CA THR A 389 -1.66 31.69 25.36
C THR A 389 -2.80 31.08 26.18
N PRO A 390 -2.72 29.81 26.62
CA PRO A 390 -3.66 29.33 27.61
C PRO A 390 -3.49 30.21 28.85
N GLN A 391 -4.58 30.66 29.46
CA GLN A 391 -4.49 31.33 30.76
C GLN A 391 -3.62 30.45 31.67
N PRO A 392 -2.57 31.02 32.29
CA PRO A 392 -1.55 30.24 32.96
C PRO A 392 -2.21 29.41 34.05
N LYS A 393 -2.33 28.09 33.83
CA LYS A 393 -2.33 27.17 34.96
C LYS A 393 -0.96 27.36 35.59
N GLU A 394 -0.92 28.12 36.68
CA GLU A 394 0.28 28.36 37.49
C GLU A 394 0.79 27.02 38.03
N GLN A 395 1.47 26.23 37.19
CA GLN A 395 2.47 25.32 37.70
C GLN A 395 3.62 26.21 38.14
N ARG A 396 3.56 26.67 39.40
CA ARG A 396 4.70 27.28 40.08
C ARG A 396 5.76 26.18 40.20
N VAL A 397 6.56 26.02 39.16
CA VAL A 397 7.79 25.27 39.27
C VAL A 397 8.62 26.01 40.31
N GLU A 398 8.79 25.41 41.49
CA GLU A 398 9.56 26.04 42.55
C GLU A 398 10.95 26.39 42.02
N ALA A 399 11.35 27.64 42.23
CA ALA A 399 12.65 28.13 41.80
C ALA A 399 13.73 27.35 42.56
N THR A 400 14.46 26.50 41.83
CA THR A 400 15.60 25.76 42.39
C THR A 400 16.67 26.75 42.88
N GLU A 401 17.56 26.30 43.76
CA GLU A 401 18.68 27.14 44.23
C GLU A 401 19.52 27.70 43.07
N LYS A 402 19.66 26.92 41.98
CA LYS A 402 20.33 27.39 40.76
C LYS A 402 19.60 28.56 40.10
N VAL A 403 18.26 28.54 40.05
CA VAL A 403 17.47 29.67 39.53
C VAL A 403 17.70 30.92 40.37
N LYS A 404 17.66 30.80 41.71
CA LYS A 404 17.90 31.93 42.62
C LYS A 404 19.32 32.50 42.45
N GLN A 405 20.31 31.63 42.28
CA GLN A 405 21.70 32.03 42.05
C GLN A 405 21.86 32.78 40.72
N VAL A 406 21.31 32.23 39.63
CA VAL A 406 21.33 32.88 38.31
C VAL A 406 20.56 34.20 38.32
N ALA A 407 19.43 34.27 39.03
CA ALA A 407 18.69 35.51 39.20
C ALA A 407 19.53 36.61 39.86
N LYS A 408 20.30 36.30 40.91
CA LYS A 408 21.22 37.27 41.53
C LYS A 408 22.23 37.84 40.54
N TRP A 409 22.75 37.03 39.62
CA TRP A 409 23.72 37.47 38.63
C TRP A 409 23.13 38.32 37.49
N LEU A 410 21.88 38.03 37.11
CA LEU A 410 21.25 38.56 35.90
C LEU A 410 20.12 39.57 36.16
N THR A 411 19.73 39.81 37.41
CA THR A 411 18.66 40.77 37.75
C THR A 411 18.90 42.13 37.10
N GLY A 412 17.90 42.64 36.38
CA GLY A 412 17.94 43.93 35.68
C GLY A 412 18.78 43.95 34.39
N LYS A 413 19.36 42.82 33.98
CA LYS A 413 20.17 42.70 32.76
C LYS A 413 19.39 42.08 31.61
N THR A 414 19.96 42.15 30.41
CA THR A 414 19.41 41.53 29.20
C THR A 414 20.10 40.20 28.93
N LEU A 415 19.32 39.20 28.54
CA LEU A 415 19.80 37.91 28.07
C LEU A 415 19.53 37.81 26.56
N VAL A 416 20.51 37.41 25.77
CA VAL A 416 20.32 37.13 24.34
C VAL A 416 20.16 35.62 24.16
N LEU A 417 19.13 35.18 23.46
CA LEU A 417 18.92 33.78 23.08
C LEU A 417 18.94 33.67 21.56
N ILE A 418 19.93 32.93 21.03
CA ILE A 418 20.10 32.69 19.60
C ILE A 418 19.69 31.24 19.31
N GLY A 419 18.74 31.07 18.41
CA GLY A 419 18.29 29.75 17.96
C GLY A 419 16.82 29.45 18.26
N GLY A 420 16.24 28.57 17.44
CA GLY A 420 14.82 28.19 17.54
C GLY A 420 13.87 29.35 17.20
N VAL A 421 12.57 29.11 17.35
CA VAL A 421 11.52 30.13 17.14
C VAL A 421 11.15 30.78 18.49
N PRO A 422 11.08 32.12 18.59
CA PRO A 422 10.69 32.81 19.82
C PRO A 422 9.35 32.31 20.37
N ARG A 423 9.38 31.76 21.60
CA ARG A 423 8.18 31.30 22.31
C ARG A 423 7.79 32.33 23.39
N PRO A 424 6.66 33.05 23.28
CA PRO A 424 6.27 34.10 24.22
C PRO A 424 6.25 33.64 25.68
N HIS A 425 5.74 32.43 25.93
CA HIS A 425 5.69 31.85 27.28
C HIS A 425 7.05 31.57 27.89
N ALA A 426 7.97 30.98 27.11
CA ALA A 426 9.30 30.69 27.61
C ALA A 426 10.10 31.99 27.82
N ARG A 427 9.93 32.96 26.93
CA ARG A 427 10.50 34.31 27.07
C ARG A 427 10.09 34.94 28.41
N GLU A 428 8.78 34.95 28.72
CA GLU A 428 8.25 35.50 29.97
C GLU A 428 8.65 34.68 31.19
N ALA A 429 8.68 33.35 31.09
CA ALA A 429 9.12 32.47 32.17
C ALA A 429 10.58 32.72 32.55
N LEU A 430 11.49 32.83 31.57
CA LEU A 430 12.91 33.15 31.78
C LEU A 430 13.07 34.56 32.35
N LYS A 431 12.35 35.53 31.78
CA LYS A 431 12.38 36.93 32.25
C LYS A 431 11.98 37.02 33.73
N ARG A 432 10.88 36.36 34.11
CA ARG A 432 10.39 36.33 35.49
C ARG A 432 11.33 35.56 36.42
N ALA A 433 11.79 34.38 36.01
CA ALA A 433 12.60 33.50 36.86
C ALA A 433 13.97 34.11 37.20
N PHE A 434 14.59 34.83 36.28
CA PHE A 434 15.92 35.41 36.47
C PHE A 434 15.91 36.93 36.75
N GLY A 435 14.72 37.54 36.84
CA GLY A 435 14.58 38.98 37.07
C GLY A 435 15.16 39.84 35.94
N LEU A 436 15.10 39.37 34.69
CA LEU A 436 15.71 40.04 33.54
C LEU A 436 14.93 41.30 33.16
N LYS A 437 15.66 42.30 32.65
CA LYS A 437 15.04 43.43 31.96
C LYS A 437 14.35 42.96 30.68
N GLU A 438 15.03 42.12 29.91
CA GLU A 438 14.60 41.65 28.61
C GLU A 438 15.26 40.30 28.25
N VAL A 439 14.55 39.49 27.46
CA VAL A 439 15.09 38.31 26.78
C VAL A 439 15.02 38.60 25.27
N ASP A 440 16.15 39.02 24.70
CA ASP A 440 16.30 39.30 23.28
C ASP A 440 16.48 37.97 22.54
N TRP A 441 15.39 37.43 22.01
CA TRP A 441 15.37 36.11 21.35
C TRP A 441 15.44 36.29 19.84
N VAL A 442 16.58 35.93 19.27
CA VAL A 442 16.89 36.02 17.84
C VAL A 442 16.62 34.67 17.18
N GLU A 443 15.60 34.63 16.33
CA GLU A 443 15.23 33.47 15.52
C GLU A 443 16.34 33.12 14.52
N THR A 444 16.55 31.83 14.24
CA THR A 444 17.53 31.36 13.25
C THR A 444 16.90 30.50 12.17
N GLN A 445 17.26 30.76 10.92
CA GLN A 445 16.95 29.93 9.77
C GLN A 445 18.21 29.19 9.28
N ASP A 446 18.00 28.17 8.46
CA ASP A 446 19.10 27.48 7.78
C ASP A 446 19.86 28.49 6.89
N HIS A 447 21.20 28.48 6.99
CA HIS A 447 22.13 29.37 6.28
C HIS A 447 22.16 30.85 6.69
N ASP A 448 21.57 31.21 7.83
CA ASP A 448 21.68 32.58 8.33
C ASP A 448 23.13 32.98 8.63
N SER A 449 23.53 34.18 8.17
CA SER A 449 24.86 34.73 8.44
C SER A 449 25.02 35.07 9.92
N VAL A 450 26.11 34.57 10.52
CA VAL A 450 26.44 34.78 11.94
C VAL A 450 26.67 36.26 12.27
N ALA A 451 27.04 37.07 11.28
CA ALA A 451 27.35 38.49 11.45
C ALA A 451 26.16 39.30 12.01
N ARG A 452 24.92 38.89 11.69
CA ARG A 452 23.72 39.58 12.19
C ARG A 452 23.55 39.46 13.71
N PHE A 453 24.17 38.47 14.34
CA PHE A 453 24.08 38.27 15.79
C PHE A 453 24.97 39.24 16.56
N GLU A 454 26.04 39.76 15.94
CA GLU A 454 27.01 40.61 16.63
C GLU A 454 26.37 41.88 17.19
N SER A 455 25.44 42.50 16.47
CA SER A 455 24.73 43.71 16.92
C SER A 455 23.91 43.46 18.19
N HIS A 456 23.30 42.28 18.34
CA HIS A 456 22.57 41.89 19.54
C HIS A 456 23.53 41.60 20.70
N VAL A 457 24.65 40.93 20.44
CA VAL A 457 25.65 40.55 21.46
C VAL A 457 26.44 41.75 22.00
N ALA A 458 26.76 42.73 21.14
CA ALA A 458 27.60 43.88 21.50
C ALA A 458 26.93 44.88 22.45
N ARG A 459 25.61 44.77 22.66
CA ARG A 459 24.85 45.67 23.54
C ARG A 459 25.41 45.66 24.97
N PRO A 460 25.63 46.84 25.58
CA PRO A 460 26.26 46.93 26.90
C PRO A 460 25.46 46.23 28.01
N GLU A 461 24.13 46.27 27.93
CA GLU A 461 23.19 45.66 28.88
C GLU A 461 23.10 44.12 28.81
N VAL A 462 23.67 43.50 27.77
CA VAL A 462 23.66 42.05 27.61
C VAL A 462 24.67 41.42 28.58
N ALA A 463 24.19 40.49 29.40
CA ALA A 463 24.99 39.84 30.42
C ALA A 463 25.46 38.44 30.04
N VAL A 464 24.66 37.73 29.26
CA VAL A 464 24.91 36.35 28.83
C VAL A 464 24.24 36.10 27.50
N VAL A 465 24.88 35.29 26.66
CA VAL A 465 24.34 34.81 25.38
C VAL A 465 24.07 33.32 25.50
N LEU A 466 22.85 32.90 25.19
CA LEU A 466 22.45 31.51 25.11
C LEU A 466 22.37 31.09 23.64
N LEU A 467 22.99 29.97 23.27
CA LEU A 467 22.92 29.39 21.94
C LEU A 467 22.19 28.05 21.99
N ALA A 468 21.00 27.97 21.39
CA ALA A 468 20.22 26.73 21.32
C ALA A 468 20.82 25.81 20.24
N ILE A 469 21.64 24.85 20.67
CA ILE A 469 22.49 24.07 19.76
C ILE A 469 21.71 23.08 18.88
N ARG A 470 20.53 22.61 19.33
CA ARG A 470 19.61 21.78 18.52
C ARG A 470 19.19 22.45 17.20
N TRP A 471 19.18 23.77 17.17
CA TRP A 471 18.76 24.59 16.04
C TRP A 471 19.93 25.28 15.35
N SER A 472 21.14 24.97 15.81
CA SER A 472 22.35 25.62 15.33
C SER A 472 22.91 24.83 14.16
N SER A 473 23.01 25.48 13.00
CA SER A 473 23.82 24.97 11.91
C SER A 473 25.30 25.00 12.31
N HIS A 474 26.14 24.15 11.68
CA HIS A 474 27.58 24.12 11.95
C HIS A 474 28.26 25.49 11.83
N SER A 475 27.70 26.42 11.06
CA SER A 475 28.18 27.80 10.93
C SER A 475 28.09 28.62 12.22
N PHE A 476 27.32 28.23 13.24
CA PHE A 476 27.21 29.01 14.48
C PHE A 476 28.37 28.81 15.46
N ALA A 477 29.40 28.04 15.08
CA ALA A 477 30.66 27.96 15.82
C ALA A 477 31.31 29.34 16.04
N ASP A 478 31.13 30.27 15.10
CA ASP A 478 31.71 31.61 15.14
C ASP A 478 31.04 32.55 16.15
N VAL A 479 29.85 32.22 16.66
CA VAL A 479 29.18 33.00 17.72
C VAL A 479 30.09 33.19 18.94
N LYS A 480 30.89 32.17 19.26
CA LYS A 480 31.86 32.24 20.37
C LYS A 480 32.88 33.36 20.18
N GLN A 481 33.36 33.57 18.95
CA GLN A 481 34.36 34.61 18.66
C GLN A 481 33.80 36.01 18.94
N PHE A 482 32.53 36.26 18.59
CA PHE A 482 31.85 37.53 18.90
C PHE A 482 31.64 37.71 20.40
N CYS A 483 31.20 36.67 21.10
CA CYS A 483 31.03 36.69 22.55
C CYS A 483 32.35 37.00 23.26
N ASP A 484 33.45 36.35 22.87
CA ASP A 484 34.78 36.59 23.44
C ASP A 484 35.26 38.04 23.17
N ARG A 485 35.07 38.55 21.94
CA ARG A 485 35.42 39.93 21.55
C ARG A 485 34.71 40.98 22.41
N HIS A 486 33.43 40.76 22.72
CA HIS A 486 32.62 41.70 23.51
C HIS A 486 32.59 41.37 25.01
N GLY A 487 33.41 40.41 25.45
CA GLY A 487 33.51 40.02 26.87
C GLY A 487 32.25 39.39 27.44
N LYS A 488 31.38 38.80 26.59
CA LYS A 488 30.11 38.20 27.01
C LYS A 488 30.26 36.68 27.15
N PRO A 489 29.82 36.06 28.26
CA PRO A 489 29.81 34.61 28.38
C PRO A 489 28.79 33.99 27.42
N LEU A 490 29.21 32.93 26.71
CA LEU A 490 28.36 32.10 25.85
C LEU A 490 28.01 30.80 26.56
N VAL A 491 26.73 30.47 26.62
CA VAL A 491 26.20 29.22 27.17
C VAL A 491 25.53 28.44 26.05
N ARG A 492 25.91 27.17 25.88
CA ARG A 492 25.25 26.26 24.94
C ARG A 492 24.07 25.60 25.63
N LEU A 493 22.88 25.70 25.03
CA LEU A 493 21.66 25.08 25.52
C LEU A 493 21.39 23.78 24.75
N PRO A 494 21.72 22.61 25.32
CA PRO A 494 21.46 21.31 24.69
C PRO A 494 19.97 20.99 24.59
N ALA A 495 19.15 21.56 25.49
CA ALA A 495 17.76 21.16 25.64
C ALA A 495 16.91 22.22 26.35
N GLY A 496 15.70 22.39 25.82
CA GLY A 496 14.58 23.07 26.46
C GLY A 496 14.76 24.56 26.76
N TYR A 497 13.64 25.21 27.08
CA TYR A 497 13.61 26.61 27.54
C TYR A 497 13.11 26.74 28.98
N ASN A 498 13.08 25.62 29.72
CA ASN A 498 12.65 25.60 31.11
C ASN A 498 13.65 26.38 31.99
N PRO A 499 13.21 27.34 32.83
CA PRO A 499 14.10 28.12 33.66
C PRO A 499 15.05 27.32 34.55
N ASN A 500 14.64 26.17 35.09
CA ASN A 500 15.52 25.33 35.91
C ASN A 500 16.65 24.70 35.08
N GLN A 501 16.34 24.22 33.88
CA GLN A 501 17.34 23.64 32.97
C GLN A 501 18.31 24.72 32.49
N VAL A 502 17.78 25.87 32.06
CA VAL A 502 18.58 27.01 31.61
C VAL A 502 19.48 27.50 32.75
N ALA A 503 18.97 27.62 33.98
CA ALA A 503 19.77 28.01 35.14
C ALA A 503 20.89 27.00 35.42
N ALA A 504 20.60 25.70 35.31
CA ALA A 504 21.62 24.67 35.48
C ALA A 504 22.76 24.81 34.47
N GLN A 505 22.44 25.11 33.20
CA GLN A 505 23.44 25.32 32.15
C GLN A 505 24.25 26.60 32.36
N ILE A 506 23.60 27.71 32.71
CA ILE A 506 24.28 28.98 33.00
C ILE A 506 25.24 28.82 34.18
N ALA A 507 24.79 28.22 35.28
CA ALA A 507 25.61 28.00 36.46
C ALA A 507 26.81 27.09 36.15
N GLN A 508 26.59 26.02 35.38
CA GLN A 508 27.64 25.06 35.03
C GLN A 508 28.69 25.64 34.08
N GLN A 509 28.28 26.41 33.06
CA GLN A 509 29.18 26.84 31.98
C GLN A 509 29.84 28.19 32.24
N CYS A 510 29.21 29.09 33.02
CA CYS A 510 29.72 30.45 33.20
C CYS A 510 29.51 31.05 34.60
N GLY A 511 29.18 30.23 35.61
CA GLY A 511 28.90 30.71 36.97
C GLY A 511 30.01 31.58 37.57
N GLU A 512 31.27 31.14 37.49
CA GLU A 512 32.42 31.88 38.04
C GLU A 512 32.61 33.26 37.41
N ARG A 513 32.46 33.37 36.07
CA ARG A 513 32.60 34.63 35.35
C ARG A 513 31.49 35.62 35.72
N LEU A 514 30.27 35.12 35.86
CA LEU A 514 29.11 35.94 36.23
C LEU A 514 29.19 36.40 37.69
N GLU A 515 29.70 35.55 38.58
CA GLU A 515 29.93 35.88 39.99
C GLU A 515 30.98 36.99 40.15
N ALA A 516 32.09 36.90 39.43
CA ALA A 516 33.13 37.93 39.43
C ALA A 516 32.60 39.31 38.96
N CYS A 517 31.83 39.34 37.87
CA CYS A 517 31.21 40.58 37.36
C CYS A 517 30.10 41.14 38.28
N SER A 518 29.40 40.27 39.02
CA SER A 518 28.39 40.72 39.99
C SER A 518 29.02 41.31 41.26
N SER A 519 30.20 40.82 41.64
CA SER A 519 30.95 41.25 42.83
C SER A 519 31.70 42.57 42.62
N SER A 520 31.98 42.95 41.37
CA SER A 520 32.65 44.20 41.01
C SER A 520 31.73 45.43 40.89
N LEU A 521 30.41 45.26 41.09
CA LEU A 521 29.48 46.39 41.11
C LEU A 521 29.57 47.10 42.47
N PRO A 522 29.78 48.43 42.52
CA PRO A 522 29.80 49.17 43.77
C PRO A 522 28.44 48.99 44.48
N LYS A 523 28.47 48.55 45.74
CA LYS A 523 27.28 48.50 46.61
C LYS A 523 26.69 49.90 46.66
N VAL A 524 25.57 50.10 45.97
CA VAL A 524 24.78 51.33 46.10
C VAL A 524 24.35 51.44 47.57
N PRO A 525 24.69 52.53 48.28
CA PRO A 525 24.28 52.70 49.66
C PRO A 525 22.76 52.70 49.75
N ILE A 526 22.21 51.82 50.58
CA ILE A 526 20.81 51.86 50.96
C ILE A 526 20.61 53.19 51.70
N PRO A 527 19.69 54.08 51.28
CA PRO A 527 19.39 55.28 52.06
C PRO A 527 18.74 54.83 53.37
N SER A 528 19.45 55.06 54.48
CA SER A 528 18.89 54.97 55.82
C SER A 528 17.82 56.04 55.97
N GLY A 529 16.57 55.66 55.75
CA GLY A 529 15.40 56.50 56.01
C GLY A 529 15.18 56.66 57.50
N GLY A 530 15.21 57.92 57.96
CA GLY A 530 14.51 58.39 59.14
C GLY A 530 13.10 58.87 58.80
#